data_AF-A0A397MJJ2-F1
#
_entry.id   AF-A0A397MJJ2-F1
#
_cell.length_a   1.000
_cell.length_b   1.000
_cell.length_c   1.000
_cell.angle_alpha   90.00
_cell.angle_beta   90.00
_cell.angle_gamma   90.00
#
_symmetry.space_group_name_H-M   'P 1'
#
loop_
_entity.id
_entity.type
_entity.pdbx_description
1 polymer ?
#
loop_
_entity_poly.entity_id
_entity_poly.type
_entity_poly.pdbx_seq_one_letter_code
_entity_poly.pdbx_strand_id
1 'polypeptide(L)'
;MITKPFVGVLWVLCAAAASASAAEPACVTVEQGWARLPPNPAMPMTAGYGVIHNGCSKAVAITGATSSSFDDVSLHETTITDGVSRMRAIERLPLAPGARAELKPGGLHLMLMQGKGALKEGQVVPLRLQLEGGGEASATLTVRKAAK
;
A
#
# COMPACT_ATOMS: atom_id res chain seq x y z
N MET A 1 9.68 18.62 -75.14
CA MET A 1 9.49 19.46 -73.93
C MET A 1 8.98 18.55 -72.81
N ILE A 2 9.83 18.26 -71.81
CA ILE A 2 9.68 18.69 -70.39
C ILE A 2 8.73 17.75 -69.61
N THR A 3 9.21 16.67 -68.95
CA THR A 3 9.59 16.52 -67.50
C THR A 3 8.44 16.81 -66.53
N LYS A 4 8.15 16.13 -65.41
CA LYS A 4 8.51 14.88 -64.67
C LYS A 4 7.48 14.82 -63.50
N PRO A 5 7.34 13.70 -62.77
CA PRO A 5 6.25 13.36 -61.86
C PRO A 5 6.44 13.90 -60.43
N PHE A 6 5.36 14.03 -59.65
CA PHE A 6 5.43 14.21 -58.20
C PHE A 6 4.91 12.99 -57.46
N VAL A 7 5.84 12.27 -56.86
CA VAL A 7 5.63 11.29 -55.78
C VAL A 7 5.51 12.07 -54.48
N GLY A 8 4.51 11.73 -53.66
CA GLY A 8 4.39 12.18 -52.28
C GLY A 8 3.93 11.02 -51.40
N VAL A 9 4.88 10.26 -50.86
CA VAL A 9 4.63 9.23 -49.85
C VAL A 9 4.56 9.90 -48.49
N LEU A 10 3.39 9.86 -47.85
CA LEU A 10 3.17 10.38 -46.51
C LEU A 10 3.50 9.29 -45.48
N TRP A 11 4.63 9.44 -44.79
CA TRP A 11 5.00 8.61 -43.65
C TRP A 11 4.27 9.09 -42.39
N VAL A 12 3.33 8.29 -41.89
CA VAL A 12 2.68 8.52 -40.59
C VAL A 12 3.50 7.79 -39.52
N LEU A 13 4.19 8.56 -38.68
CA LEU A 13 4.86 8.07 -37.49
C LEU A 13 3.83 7.99 -36.34
N CYS A 14 3.30 6.80 -36.06
CA CYS A 14 2.53 6.56 -34.84
C CYS A 14 3.50 6.33 -33.67
N ALA A 15 3.56 7.30 -32.76
CA ALA A 15 4.31 7.22 -31.52
C ALA A 15 3.72 6.13 -30.60
N ALA A 16 4.50 5.09 -30.30
CA ALA A 16 4.16 4.09 -29.30
C ALA A 16 4.29 4.71 -27.90
N ALA A 17 3.15 4.93 -27.22
CA ALA A 17 3.13 5.24 -25.81
C ALA A 17 3.58 4.01 -25.02
N ALA A 18 4.84 3.99 -24.59
CA ALA A 18 5.33 3.01 -23.65
C ALA A 18 4.67 3.27 -22.28
N SER A 19 3.64 2.48 -21.97
CA SER A 19 3.11 2.38 -20.62
C SER A 19 4.23 1.85 -19.72
N ALA A 20 4.90 2.75 -18.99
CA ALA A 20 5.80 2.37 -17.93
C ALA A 20 4.96 1.72 -16.82
N SER A 21 4.86 0.40 -16.85
CA SER A 21 4.36 -0.36 -15.72
C SER A 21 5.34 -0.08 -14.57
N ALA A 22 4.92 0.72 -13.59
CA ALA A 22 5.67 0.93 -12.37
C ALA A 22 5.84 -0.46 -11.74
N ALA A 23 7.02 -1.05 -11.94
CA ALA A 23 7.29 -2.40 -11.47
C ALA A 23 7.10 -2.42 -9.96
N GLU A 24 6.21 -3.29 -9.49
CA GLU A 24 6.04 -3.54 -8.07
C GLU A 24 7.38 -4.03 -7.51
N PRO A 25 8.03 -3.36 -6.54
CA PRO A 25 9.22 -3.91 -5.94
C PRO A 25 8.85 -5.13 -5.10
N ALA A 26 8.97 -6.29 -5.72
CA ALA A 26 8.76 -7.61 -5.12
C ALA A 26 9.63 -7.86 -3.87
N CYS A 27 10.63 -7.00 -3.62
CA CYS A 27 11.51 -7.07 -2.46
C CYS A 27 10.95 -6.42 -1.19
N VAL A 28 9.87 -5.62 -1.26
CA VAL A 28 9.16 -5.14 -0.05
C VAL A 28 8.01 -6.09 0.24
N THR A 29 7.95 -6.65 1.45
CA THR A 29 6.94 -7.63 1.85
C THR A 29 6.23 -7.25 3.14
N VAL A 30 5.01 -7.78 3.32
CA VAL A 30 4.30 -7.75 4.61
C VAL A 30 4.20 -9.19 5.12
N GLU A 31 4.97 -9.49 6.16
CA GLU A 31 4.95 -10.77 6.83
C GLU A 31 3.85 -10.79 7.90
N GLN A 32 3.16 -11.94 8.03
CA GLN A 32 2.15 -12.17 9.07
C GLN A 32 1.05 -11.09 9.12
N GLY A 33 0.70 -10.53 7.96
CA GLY A 33 -0.28 -9.46 7.82
C GLY A 33 -1.66 -9.88 8.33
N TRP A 34 -2.25 -9.08 9.21
CA TRP A 34 -3.60 -9.31 9.70
C TRP A 34 -4.37 -8.02 9.97
N ALA A 35 -5.68 -8.07 9.75
CA ALA A 35 -6.59 -6.98 10.11
C ALA A 35 -7.43 -7.41 11.30
N ARG A 36 -7.62 -6.51 12.27
CA ARG A 36 -8.49 -6.80 13.41
C ARG A 36 -9.94 -6.91 12.93
N LEU A 37 -10.63 -7.95 13.37
CA LEU A 37 -12.08 -8.02 13.22
C LEU A 37 -12.70 -6.98 14.18
N PRO A 38 -13.45 -5.98 13.68
CA PRO A 38 -14.09 -5.00 14.55
C PRO A 38 -15.15 -5.68 15.45
N PRO A 39 -15.31 -5.25 16.72
CA PRO A 39 -16.30 -5.83 17.63
C PRO A 39 -17.75 -5.60 17.18
N ASN A 40 -18.00 -4.56 16.39
CA ASN A 40 -19.29 -4.28 15.77
C ASN A 40 -19.14 -4.40 14.24
N PRO A 41 -19.88 -5.30 13.56
CA PRO A 41 -19.84 -5.46 12.11
C PRO A 41 -20.22 -4.21 11.30
N ALA A 42 -20.97 -3.28 11.91
CA ALA A 42 -21.35 -2.02 11.28
C ALA A 42 -20.24 -0.95 11.33
N MET A 43 -19.15 -1.18 12.07
CA MET A 43 -18.03 -0.24 12.07
C MET A 43 -17.28 -0.30 10.75
N PRO A 44 -17.21 0.81 9.98
CA PRO A 44 -16.56 0.85 8.69
C PRO A 44 -15.04 1.05 8.82
N MET A 45 -14.46 0.76 9.98
CA MET A 45 -13.05 1.01 10.25
C MET A 45 -12.43 -0.08 11.13
N THR A 46 -11.15 -0.34 10.88
CA THR A 46 -10.33 -1.23 11.71
C THR A 46 -8.85 -0.92 11.54
N ALA A 47 -7.99 -1.67 12.24
CA ALA A 47 -6.54 -1.55 12.12
C ALA A 47 -5.92 -2.82 11.53
N GLY A 48 -4.90 -2.63 10.69
CA GLY A 48 -4.04 -3.64 10.11
C GLY A 48 -2.65 -3.66 10.75
N TYR A 49 -2.08 -4.85 10.83
CA TYR A 49 -0.86 -5.17 11.57
C TYR A 49 -0.04 -6.22 10.80
N GLY A 50 1.22 -6.40 11.19
CA GLY A 50 2.16 -7.31 10.52
C GLY A 50 3.59 -6.79 10.62
N VAL A 51 4.48 -7.29 9.78
CA VAL A 51 5.86 -6.78 9.70
C VAL A 51 6.15 -6.37 8.26
N ILE A 52 6.41 -5.08 8.04
CA ILE A 52 6.91 -4.61 6.73
C ILE A 52 8.41 -4.85 6.71
N HIS A 53 8.89 -5.60 5.72
CA HIS A 53 10.31 -5.88 5.52
C HIS A 53 10.78 -5.29 4.19
N ASN A 54 11.83 -4.47 4.24
CA ASN A 54 12.52 -4.01 3.04
C ASN A 54 13.64 -4.99 2.68
N GLY A 55 13.35 -6.01 1.87
CA GLY A 55 14.35 -6.93 1.33
C GLY A 55 15.12 -6.38 0.13
N CYS A 56 14.91 -5.12 -0.26
CA CYS A 56 15.60 -4.50 -1.38
C CYS A 56 17.05 -4.13 -1.00
N SER A 57 17.93 -3.97 -1.99
CA SER A 57 19.32 -3.49 -1.78
C SER A 57 19.43 -1.98 -1.53
N LYS A 58 18.30 -1.26 -1.56
CA LYS A 58 18.21 0.19 -1.40
C LYS A 58 17.22 0.54 -0.29
N ALA A 59 17.40 1.72 0.30
CA ALA A 59 16.40 2.27 1.21
C ALA A 59 15.10 2.55 0.45
N VAL A 60 13.97 2.32 1.11
CA VAL A 60 12.63 2.64 0.61
C VAL A 60 11.90 3.45 1.67
N ALA A 61 10.86 4.16 1.29
CA ALA A 61 9.93 4.77 2.23
C ALA A 61 8.50 4.41 1.85
N ILE A 62 7.73 3.93 2.82
CA ILE A 62 6.29 3.70 2.64
C ILE A 62 5.58 5.03 2.89
N THR A 63 4.77 5.50 1.95
CA THR A 63 4.04 6.77 2.06
C THR A 63 2.53 6.60 2.25
N GLY A 64 2.05 5.36 2.17
CA GLY A 64 0.65 5.03 2.32
C GLY A 64 0.35 3.62 1.86
N ALA A 65 -0.93 3.28 1.76
CA ALA A 65 -1.37 2.07 1.12
C ALA A 65 -2.74 2.27 0.46
N THR A 66 -3.13 1.33 -0.38
CA THR A 66 -4.51 1.25 -0.92
C THR A 66 -5.06 -0.15 -0.75
N SER A 67 -6.38 -0.26 -0.78
CA SER A 67 -7.08 -1.53 -0.78
C SER A 67 -8.28 -1.46 -1.72
N SER A 68 -8.66 -2.59 -2.30
CA SER A 68 -9.97 -2.69 -2.94
C SER A 68 -11.12 -2.79 -1.92
N SER A 69 -10.84 -3.13 -0.66
CA SER A 69 -11.84 -3.35 0.41
C SER A 69 -12.15 -2.12 1.27
N PHE A 70 -11.32 -1.07 1.20
CA PHE A 70 -11.40 0.16 2.00
C PHE A 70 -11.14 1.36 1.10
N ASP A 71 -11.84 2.48 1.32
CA ASP A 71 -11.61 3.70 0.52
C ASP A 71 -10.39 4.51 1.00
N ASP A 72 -9.96 4.35 2.25
CA ASP A 72 -8.78 5.00 2.78
C ASP A 72 -7.93 4.02 3.61
N VAL A 73 -6.63 4.02 3.34
CA VAL A 73 -5.63 3.27 4.11
C VAL A 73 -4.42 4.16 4.38
N SER A 74 -4.16 4.41 5.66
CA SER A 74 -3.12 5.33 6.12
C SER A 74 -2.22 4.69 7.17
N LEU A 75 -0.97 5.12 7.25
CA LEU A 75 -0.04 4.68 8.29
C LEU A 75 -0.20 5.54 9.53
N HIS A 76 -0.33 4.91 10.68
CA HIS A 76 -0.54 5.57 11.96
C HIS A 76 0.44 5.05 13.01
N GLU A 77 0.75 5.89 14.00
CA GLU A 77 1.48 5.54 15.20
C GLU A 77 0.60 5.81 16.42
N THR A 78 0.58 4.86 17.35
CA THR A 78 0.02 5.07 18.70
C THR A 78 1.15 5.37 19.67
N THR A 79 1.01 6.45 20.43
CA THR A 79 1.94 6.84 21.49
C THR A 79 1.19 7.08 22.79
N ILE A 80 1.84 6.87 23.93
CA ILE A 80 1.29 7.26 25.22
C ILE A 80 1.97 8.56 25.63
N THR A 81 1.19 9.59 25.89
CA THR A 81 1.68 10.88 26.35
C THR A 81 0.81 11.31 27.54
N ASP A 82 1.43 11.50 28.69
CA ASP A 82 0.75 11.80 29.97
C ASP A 82 -0.30 10.75 30.38
N GLY A 83 -0.01 9.47 30.13
CA GLY A 83 -0.93 8.36 30.39
C GLY A 83 -2.10 8.25 29.40
N VAL A 84 -2.19 9.16 28.43
CA VAL A 84 -3.23 9.15 27.40
C VAL A 84 -2.69 8.56 26.11
N SER A 85 -3.38 7.53 25.60
CA SER A 85 -3.11 6.98 24.26
C SER A 85 -3.52 7.97 23.18
N ARG A 86 -2.58 8.32 22.30
CA ARG A 86 -2.77 9.22 21.16
C ARG A 86 -2.37 8.50 19.88
N MET A 87 -3.28 8.49 18.92
CA MET A 87 -3.06 7.95 17.58
C MET A 87 -2.84 9.11 16.61
N ARG A 88 -1.80 9.04 15.78
CA ARG A 88 -1.48 10.06 14.78
C ARG A 88 -1.10 9.40 13.45
N ALA A 89 -1.58 9.96 12.35
CA ALA A 89 -1.14 9.58 11.01
C ALA A 89 0.33 9.98 10.78
N ILE A 90 1.09 9.11 10.13
CA ILE A 90 2.44 9.39 9.66
C ILE A 90 2.43 9.37 8.13
N GLU A 91 3.06 10.37 7.52
CA GLU A 91 3.07 10.50 6.05
C GLU A 91 4.16 9.64 5.40
N ARG A 92 5.14 9.20 6.19
CA ARG A 92 6.34 8.54 5.66
C ARG A 92 6.96 7.60 6.69
N LEU A 93 7.18 6.36 6.29
CA LEU A 93 7.89 5.34 7.05
C LEU A 93 9.16 4.90 6.29
N PRO A 94 10.34 5.47 6.62
CA PRO A 94 11.59 5.09 5.99
C PRO A 94 12.09 3.73 6.49
N LEU A 95 12.61 2.91 5.58
CA LEU A 95 13.19 1.59 5.84
C LEU A 95 14.52 1.45 5.09
N ALA A 96 15.61 1.28 5.83
CA ALA A 96 16.91 0.93 5.26
C ALA A 96 16.87 -0.48 4.60
N PRO A 97 17.83 -0.82 3.73
CA PRO A 97 17.98 -2.19 3.22
C PRO A 97 18.02 -3.22 4.36
N GLY A 98 17.22 -4.28 4.26
CA GLY A 98 17.09 -5.33 5.28
C GLY A 98 16.32 -4.92 6.55
N ALA A 99 15.88 -3.66 6.67
CA ALA A 99 15.16 -3.19 7.85
C ALA A 99 13.73 -3.71 7.91
N ARG A 100 13.21 -3.81 9.13
CA ARG A 100 11.87 -4.29 9.45
C ARG A 100 11.13 -3.24 10.29
N ALA A 101 9.88 -2.96 9.95
CA ALA A 101 8.96 -2.21 10.79
C ALA A 101 7.85 -3.14 11.28
N GLU A 102 7.72 -3.23 12.60
CA GLU A 102 6.65 -3.99 13.24
C GLU A 102 5.41 -3.12 13.42
N LEU A 103 4.29 -3.56 12.83
CA LEU A 103 2.98 -2.96 12.98
C LEU A 103 2.21 -3.81 14.00
N LYS A 104 1.95 -3.24 15.18
CA LYS A 104 1.32 -3.94 16.30
C LYS A 104 0.35 -3.04 17.09
N PRO A 105 -0.62 -3.63 17.81
CA PRO A 105 -1.48 -2.87 18.71
C PRO A 105 -0.66 -2.01 19.68
N GLY A 106 -1.02 -0.73 19.79
CA GLY A 106 -0.32 0.23 20.65
C GLY A 106 0.98 0.80 20.06
N GLY A 107 1.34 0.49 18.82
CA GLY A 107 2.46 1.09 18.09
C GLY A 107 2.08 1.51 16.68
N LEU A 108 2.94 1.24 15.71
CA LEU A 108 2.65 1.44 14.29
C LEU A 108 1.51 0.52 13.82
N HIS A 109 0.66 1.01 12.92
CA HIS A 109 -0.42 0.23 12.33
C HIS A 109 -0.92 0.89 11.05
N LEU A 110 -1.63 0.11 10.24
CA LEU A 110 -2.44 0.64 9.14
C LEU A 110 -3.82 0.97 9.68
N MET A 111 -4.27 2.21 9.52
CA MET A 111 -5.67 2.56 9.73
C MET A 111 -6.42 2.25 8.44
N LEU A 112 -7.46 1.40 8.53
CA LEU A 112 -8.29 0.97 7.41
C LEU A 112 -9.67 1.61 7.60
N MET A 113 -10.03 2.55 6.73
CA MET A 113 -11.21 3.40 6.87
C MET A 113 -12.19 3.20 5.71
N GLN A 114 -13.47 3.47 5.98
CA GLN A 114 -14.55 3.36 4.98
C GLN A 114 -14.58 1.99 4.30
N GLY A 115 -14.69 0.93 5.11
CA GLY A 115 -14.82 -0.44 4.62
C GLY A 115 -16.06 -0.60 3.74
N LYS A 116 -15.89 -1.18 2.54
CA LYS A 116 -16.96 -1.34 1.53
C LYS A 116 -17.97 -2.44 1.86
N GLY A 117 -17.78 -3.12 3.00
CA GLY A 117 -18.65 -4.17 3.48
C GLY A 117 -18.19 -4.70 4.83
N ALA A 118 -19.05 -5.47 5.49
CA ALA A 118 -18.72 -6.08 6.78
C ALA A 118 -17.58 -7.10 6.63
N LEU A 119 -16.56 -6.97 7.46
CA LEU A 119 -15.44 -7.93 7.50
C LEU A 119 -15.87 -9.25 8.15
N LYS A 120 -15.32 -10.35 7.62
CA LYS A 120 -15.52 -11.70 8.18
C LYS A 120 -14.20 -12.28 8.66
N GLU A 121 -14.24 -13.06 9.74
CA GLU A 121 -13.06 -13.80 10.19
C GLU A 121 -12.53 -14.73 9.09
N GLY A 122 -11.22 -14.75 8.89
CA GLY A 122 -10.54 -15.49 7.81
C GLY A 122 -10.56 -14.80 6.45
N GLN A 123 -11.30 -13.70 6.27
CA GLN A 123 -11.30 -12.94 5.02
C GLN A 123 -9.90 -12.41 4.69
N VAL A 124 -9.52 -12.47 3.42
CA VAL A 124 -8.30 -11.85 2.92
C VAL A 124 -8.60 -10.44 2.41
N VAL A 125 -7.88 -9.45 2.92
CA VAL A 125 -7.90 -8.07 2.48
C VAL A 125 -6.66 -7.80 1.63
N PRO A 126 -6.79 -7.53 0.33
CA PRO A 126 -5.65 -7.15 -0.50
C PRO A 126 -5.19 -5.73 -0.16
N LEU A 127 -3.88 -5.52 -0.18
CA LEU A 127 -3.24 -4.22 0.01
C LEU A 127 -2.21 -3.97 -1.08
N ARG A 128 -2.01 -2.69 -1.41
CA ARG A 128 -0.82 -2.22 -2.12
C ARG A 128 -0.18 -1.13 -1.29
N LEU A 129 1.02 -1.37 -0.77
CA LEU A 129 1.83 -0.37 -0.09
C LEU A 129 2.38 0.60 -1.14
N GLN A 130 2.19 1.90 -0.93
CA GLN A 130 2.72 2.93 -1.80
C GLN A 130 4.12 3.31 -1.34
N LEU A 131 5.04 3.37 -2.30
CA LEU A 131 6.43 3.69 -2.06
C LEU A 131 6.77 5.05 -2.63
N GLU A 132 7.60 5.77 -1.89
CA GLU A 132 8.18 7.02 -2.37
C GLU A 132 8.88 6.80 -3.71
N GLY A 133 8.59 7.65 -4.68
CA GLY A 133 9.08 7.51 -6.07
C GLY A 133 8.13 6.77 -7.02
N GLY A 134 6.95 6.34 -6.55
CA GLY A 134 5.86 5.87 -7.41
C GLY A 134 5.78 4.35 -7.64
N GLY A 135 6.51 3.55 -6.86
CA GLY A 135 6.37 2.08 -6.85
C GLY A 135 5.27 1.62 -5.89
N GLU A 136 4.75 0.41 -6.08
CA GLU A 136 3.79 -0.21 -5.15
C GLU A 136 4.20 -1.64 -4.79
N ALA A 137 4.02 -2.05 -3.54
CA ALA A 137 4.27 -3.44 -3.12
C ALA A 137 2.96 -4.13 -2.72
N SER A 138 2.62 -5.21 -3.41
CA SER A 138 1.44 -6.03 -3.08
C SER A 138 1.60 -6.76 -1.75
N ALA A 139 0.53 -6.77 -0.97
CA ALA A 139 0.44 -7.42 0.33
C ALA A 139 -0.98 -7.91 0.60
N THR A 140 -1.14 -8.74 1.62
CA THR A 140 -2.47 -9.17 2.10
C THR A 140 -2.53 -9.14 3.61
N LEU A 141 -3.73 -8.90 4.15
CA LEU A 141 -4.04 -9.05 5.56
C LEU A 141 -5.13 -10.12 5.72
N THR A 142 -4.92 -11.07 6.62
CA THR A 142 -5.99 -11.98 7.04
C THR A 142 -6.78 -11.37 8.19
N VAL A 143 -8.10 -11.26 8.06
CA VAL A 143 -8.97 -10.76 9.12
C VAL A 143 -9.06 -11.79 10.24
N ARG A 144 -8.79 -11.37 11.48
CA ARG A 144 -8.93 -12.23 12.66
C ARG A 144 -9.32 -11.44 13.90
N LYS A 145 -9.88 -12.12 14.90
CA LYS A 145 -10.07 -11.52 16.23
C LYS A 145 -8.71 -11.21 16.86
N ALA A 146 -8.64 -10.09 17.59
CA ALA A 146 -7.48 -9.81 18.40
C ALA A 146 -7.35 -10.90 19.48
N ALA A 147 -6.11 -11.34 19.76
CA ALA A 147 -5.86 -12.18 20.92
C ALA A 147 -6.30 -11.43 22.19
N LYS A 148 -6.91 -12.15 23.13
CA LYS A 148 -7.28 -11.61 24.44
C LYS A 148 -6.05 -11.43 25.31
#